data_AF-A0A080Z6S4-F1
#
_entry.id   AF-A0A080Z6S4-F1
#
_cell.length_a   1.000
_cell.length_b   1.000
_cell.length_c   1.000
_cell.angle_alpha   90.00
_cell.angle_beta   90.00
_cell.angle_gamma   90.00
#
_symmetry.space_group_name_H-M   'P 1'
#
loop_
_entity.id
_entity.type
_entity.pdbx_description
1 polymer ?
#
loop_
_entity_poly.entity_id
_entity_poly.type
_entity_poly.pdbx_seq_one_letter_code
_entity_poly.pdbx_strand_id
1 'polypeptide(L)'
;MPKGYRSPPPYPWSRSSSYASNCSIFLSFCVQILICFVNFQRESATEPFDLPARLNKDPFQREAALLRMKSDRLQVAHLFMHQRQHYLSTSEFCDRKKFEATNGDLVSIQFEIMPLPGARSVKNIVDALQFFVYNLEISISEAVGDVTIRENDDAKPGSAVAQHRLVATVADVIQTDTNNVAFAEYRPAGPGEQELGLMICDTVDEDELYPYRPDTRVRQDMTQITQIAWHQQEVGDPIIVMTRWWCLRIRKSDIYVPPFVVDRIRTGVEKVGAAMFATARRAGGMVI
;
A
#
# COMPACT_ATOMS: atom_id res chain seq x y z
N MET A 1 1.09 59.57 -74.40
CA MET A 1 1.37 58.12 -74.40
C MET A 1 2.04 57.74 -73.07
N PRO A 2 1.64 56.64 -72.43
CA PRO A 2 1.80 56.40 -70.99
C PRO A 2 3.12 55.70 -70.65
N LYS A 3 3.62 55.90 -69.43
CA LYS A 3 4.55 54.95 -68.77
C LYS A 3 4.06 54.72 -67.34
N GLY A 4 3.88 53.43 -67.04
CA GLY A 4 2.99 52.92 -66.02
C GLY A 4 3.53 52.98 -64.59
N TYR A 5 2.57 53.11 -63.67
CA TYR A 5 2.72 52.88 -62.25
C TYR A 5 3.10 51.42 -61.99
N ARG A 6 4.16 51.18 -61.21
CA ARG A 6 4.42 49.90 -60.55
C ARG A 6 4.11 50.05 -59.07
N SER A 7 3.22 49.18 -58.61
CA SER A 7 2.78 49.01 -57.22
C SER A 7 3.95 48.58 -56.32
N PRO A 8 3.98 49.00 -55.04
CA PRO A 8 4.93 48.47 -54.07
C PRO A 8 4.62 47.00 -53.72
N PRO A 9 5.62 46.20 -53.30
CA PRO A 9 5.43 44.80 -52.96
C PRO A 9 4.58 44.63 -51.69
N PRO A 10 3.84 43.52 -51.56
CA PRO A 10 3.01 43.27 -50.37
C PRO A 10 3.88 42.98 -49.13
N TYR A 11 3.45 43.51 -47.98
CA TYR A 11 4.03 43.26 -46.67
C TYR A 11 3.97 41.76 -46.29
N PRO A 12 4.99 41.21 -45.61
CA PRO A 12 5.07 39.79 -45.28
C PRO A 12 4.30 39.49 -43.98
N TRP A 13 2.97 39.42 -44.04
CA TRP A 13 2.15 38.84 -42.97
C TRP A 13 1.49 37.56 -43.46
N SER A 14 2.27 36.49 -43.62
CA SER A 14 1.71 35.14 -43.86
C SER A 14 2.60 33.99 -43.33
N ARG A 15 3.37 34.23 -42.26
CA ARG A 15 4.17 33.18 -41.60
C ARG A 15 3.88 32.97 -40.11
N SER A 16 2.78 33.48 -39.56
CA SER A 16 2.43 33.29 -38.14
C SER A 16 1.59 32.04 -37.86
N SER A 17 0.87 31.48 -38.85
CA SER A 17 -0.07 30.36 -38.62
C SER A 17 0.62 29.02 -38.39
N SER A 18 1.75 28.73 -39.04
CA SER A 18 2.40 27.42 -38.96
C SER A 18 3.17 27.21 -37.65
N TYR A 19 3.78 28.27 -37.11
CA TYR A 19 4.47 28.20 -35.81
C TYR A 19 3.51 28.01 -34.64
N ALA A 20 2.33 28.64 -34.69
CA ALA A 20 1.30 28.48 -33.66
C ALA A 20 0.69 27.06 -33.67
N SER A 21 0.39 26.50 -34.85
CA SER A 21 -0.10 25.11 -34.97
C SER A 21 0.95 24.09 -34.53
N ASN A 22 2.22 24.27 -34.93
CA ASN A 22 3.29 23.37 -34.50
C ASN A 22 3.53 23.46 -32.99
N CYS A 23 3.51 24.67 -32.41
CA CYS A 23 3.64 24.84 -30.95
C CYS A 23 2.47 24.19 -30.20
N SER A 24 1.23 24.34 -30.70
CA SER A 24 0.03 23.68 -30.14
C SER A 24 0.10 22.15 -30.22
N ILE A 25 0.62 21.60 -31.31
CA ILE A 25 0.80 20.15 -31.48
C ILE A 25 1.88 19.65 -30.51
N PHE A 26 3.04 20.33 -30.43
CA PHE A 26 4.11 19.97 -29.49
C PHE A 26 3.66 20.07 -28.03
N LEU A 27 2.92 21.11 -27.65
CA LEU A 27 2.30 21.24 -26.32
C LEU A 27 1.30 20.10 -26.06
N SER A 28 0.45 19.74 -27.04
CA SER A 28 -0.49 18.63 -26.92
C SER A 28 0.23 17.28 -26.74
N PHE A 29 1.32 17.04 -27.47
CA PHE A 29 2.13 15.83 -27.33
C PHE A 29 2.85 15.78 -25.98
N CYS A 30 3.41 16.89 -25.51
CA CYS A 30 4.03 16.97 -24.18
C CYS A 30 3.01 16.75 -23.05
N VAL A 31 1.81 17.32 -23.17
CA VAL A 31 0.70 17.07 -22.23
C VAL A 31 0.26 15.62 -22.27
N GLN A 32 0.15 15.01 -23.46
CA GLN A 32 -0.20 13.60 -23.59
C GLN A 32 0.87 12.67 -23.00
N ILE A 33 2.17 12.96 -23.22
CA ILE A 33 3.27 12.21 -22.62
C ILE A 33 3.27 12.38 -21.10
N LEU A 34 3.01 13.58 -20.59
CA LEU A 34 2.89 13.83 -19.15
C LEU A 34 1.70 13.07 -18.56
N ILE A 35 0.54 13.08 -19.23
CA ILE A 35 -0.65 12.31 -18.82
C ILE A 35 -0.36 10.81 -18.85
N CYS A 36 0.27 10.30 -19.92
CA CYS A 36 0.69 8.90 -20.02
C CYS A 36 1.70 8.54 -18.92
N PHE A 37 2.65 9.41 -18.60
CA PHE A 37 3.62 9.18 -17.53
C PHE A 37 2.95 9.22 -16.16
N VAL A 38 2.04 10.16 -15.92
CA VAL A 38 1.26 10.24 -14.67
C VAL A 38 0.34 9.03 -14.53
N ASN A 39 -0.31 8.59 -15.61
CA ASN A 39 -1.16 7.39 -15.61
C ASN A 39 -0.34 6.12 -15.44
N PHE A 40 0.80 6.00 -16.12
CA PHE A 40 1.74 4.89 -15.94
C PHE A 40 2.25 4.85 -14.50
N GLN A 41 2.59 5.99 -13.90
CA GLN A 41 2.96 6.05 -12.48
C GLN A 41 1.80 5.73 -11.55
N ARG A 42 0.55 6.04 -11.91
CA ARG A 42 -0.66 5.68 -11.14
C ARG A 42 -0.96 4.18 -11.21
N GLU A 43 -0.77 3.56 -12.37
CA GLU A 43 -0.98 2.12 -12.61
C GLU A 43 0.18 1.28 -12.08
N SER A 44 1.43 1.73 -12.25
CA SER A 44 2.62 1.03 -11.73
C SER A 44 2.80 1.18 -10.22
N ALA A 45 2.18 2.20 -9.59
CA ALA A 45 2.27 2.40 -8.15
C ALA A 45 1.51 1.34 -7.34
N THR A 46 0.57 0.63 -7.97
CA THR A 46 -0.23 -0.43 -7.34
C THR A 46 0.37 -1.83 -7.40
N GLU A 47 1.44 -2.03 -8.19
CA GLU A 47 2.17 -3.28 -8.26
C GLU A 47 3.03 -3.44 -7.00
N PRO A 48 2.83 -4.53 -6.24
CA PRO A 48 3.18 -5.83 -6.80
C PRO A 48 2.13 -6.95 -6.64
N PHE A 49 0.89 -6.66 -6.24
CA PHE A 49 -0.10 -7.70 -5.90
C PHE A 49 -1.40 -7.64 -6.72
N ASP A 50 -1.29 -7.62 -8.05
CA ASP A 50 -2.42 -7.93 -8.95
C ASP A 50 -2.69 -9.45 -9.06
N LEU A 51 -2.09 -10.26 -8.17
CA LEU A 51 -2.38 -11.67 -8.09
C LEU A 51 -3.77 -11.83 -7.46
N PRO A 52 -4.77 -12.35 -8.18
CA PRO A 52 -6.11 -12.47 -7.65
C PRO A 52 -6.15 -13.42 -6.46
N ALA A 53 -6.81 -13.02 -5.38
CA ALA A 53 -7.03 -13.83 -4.19
C ALA A 53 -8.48 -14.28 -4.13
N ARG A 54 -8.73 -15.56 -4.40
CA ARG A 54 -10.06 -16.17 -4.40
C ARG A 54 -10.13 -17.31 -3.39
N LEU A 55 -11.12 -17.27 -2.51
CA LEU A 55 -11.30 -18.28 -1.46
C LEU A 55 -12.63 -19.01 -1.62
N ASN A 56 -12.57 -20.33 -1.61
CA ASN A 56 -13.74 -21.21 -1.68
C ASN A 56 -14.42 -21.37 -0.31
N LYS A 57 -15.68 -21.79 -0.30
CA LYS A 57 -16.42 -22.17 0.92
C LYS A 57 -16.03 -23.54 1.49
N ASP A 58 -15.49 -24.44 0.66
CA ASP A 58 -15.00 -25.75 1.10
C ASP A 58 -13.73 -25.57 1.95
N PRO A 59 -13.70 -26.06 3.21
CA PRO A 59 -12.58 -25.81 4.12
C PRO A 59 -11.23 -26.34 3.61
N PHE A 60 -11.21 -27.50 2.94
CA PHE A 60 -9.96 -28.09 2.45
C PHE A 60 -9.41 -27.34 1.25
N GLN A 61 -10.27 -26.98 0.29
CA GLN A 61 -9.88 -26.16 -0.85
C GLN A 61 -9.44 -24.76 -0.40
N ARG A 62 -10.10 -24.19 0.61
CA ARG A 62 -9.75 -22.91 1.20
C ARG A 62 -8.38 -22.94 1.85
N GLU A 63 -8.09 -23.92 2.70
CA GLU A 63 -6.79 -24.09 3.33
C GLU A 63 -5.68 -24.29 2.28
N ALA A 64 -5.92 -25.13 1.28
CA ALA A 64 -4.97 -25.35 0.19
C ALA A 64 -4.69 -24.05 -0.61
N ALA A 65 -5.72 -23.25 -0.88
CA ALA A 65 -5.57 -21.96 -1.56
C ALA A 65 -4.73 -20.98 -0.72
N LEU A 66 -5.02 -20.89 0.58
CA LEU A 66 -4.29 -20.04 1.52
C LEU A 66 -2.81 -20.43 1.64
N LEU A 67 -2.50 -21.72 1.71
CA LEU A 67 -1.12 -22.22 1.76
C LEU A 67 -0.35 -21.91 0.47
N ARG A 68 -1.00 -22.02 -0.70
CA ARG A 68 -0.39 -21.61 -1.98
C ARG A 68 -0.12 -20.10 -2.00
N MET A 69 -1.11 -19.29 -1.63
CA MET A 69 -0.97 -17.83 -1.57
C MET A 69 0.18 -17.43 -0.65
N LYS A 70 0.34 -18.07 0.51
CA LYS A 70 1.44 -17.79 1.44
C LYS A 70 2.80 -17.79 0.75
N SER A 71 3.11 -18.86 0.00
CA SER A 71 4.40 -19.00 -0.68
C SER A 71 4.60 -17.91 -1.73
N ASP A 72 3.60 -17.72 -2.59
CA ASP A 72 3.67 -16.75 -3.69
C ASP A 72 3.80 -15.31 -3.16
N ARG A 73 2.99 -14.95 -2.16
CA ARG A 73 2.95 -13.59 -1.59
C ARG A 73 4.22 -13.25 -0.82
N LEU A 74 4.77 -14.18 -0.04
CA LEU A 74 6.04 -13.95 0.67
C LEU A 74 7.21 -13.78 -0.32
N GLN A 75 7.23 -14.56 -1.41
CA GLN A 75 8.27 -14.42 -2.44
C GLN A 75 8.17 -13.07 -3.14
N VAL A 76 6.98 -12.66 -3.59
CA VAL A 76 6.75 -11.37 -4.23
C VAL A 76 7.08 -10.21 -3.29
N ALA A 77 6.64 -10.29 -2.03
CA ALA A 77 6.95 -9.29 -1.02
C ALA A 77 8.46 -9.14 -0.79
N HIS A 78 9.19 -10.26 -0.69
CA HIS A 78 10.63 -10.25 -0.52
C HIS A 78 11.33 -9.57 -1.72
N LEU A 79 10.98 -9.95 -2.95
CA LEU A 79 11.55 -9.35 -4.16
C LEU A 79 11.23 -7.85 -4.26
N PHE A 80 10.00 -7.45 -3.93
CA PHE A 80 9.56 -6.07 -3.96
C PHE A 80 10.34 -5.19 -2.97
N MET A 81 10.56 -5.68 -1.76
CA MET A 81 11.35 -4.98 -0.74
C MET A 81 12.83 -4.97 -1.11
N HIS A 82 13.33 -6.06 -1.69
CA HIS A 82 14.70 -6.15 -2.19
C HIS A 82 15.00 -5.12 -3.29
N GLN A 83 14.09 -4.88 -4.24
CA GLN A 83 14.27 -3.87 -5.30
C GLN A 83 14.34 -2.44 -4.75
N ARG A 84 13.72 -2.20 -3.59
CA ARG A 84 13.77 -0.92 -2.89
C ARG A 84 14.97 -0.80 -1.96
N GLN A 85 15.94 -1.72 -2.07
CA GLN A 85 17.11 -1.69 -1.21
C GLN A 85 18.02 -0.47 -1.42
N HIS A 86 17.90 0.24 -2.54
CA HIS A 86 18.61 1.51 -2.70
C HIS A 86 18.13 2.59 -1.72
N TYR A 87 16.95 2.39 -1.12
CA TYR A 87 16.49 3.17 0.01
C TYR A 87 16.95 2.61 1.36
N LEU A 88 17.76 1.54 1.46
CA LEU A 88 18.31 1.03 2.74
C LEU A 88 19.26 2.04 3.40
N SER A 89 18.70 3.15 3.81
CA SER A 89 19.28 4.10 4.72
C SER A 89 18.98 3.62 6.12
N THR A 90 19.93 3.86 7.02
CA THR A 90 19.69 3.75 8.46
C THR A 90 19.02 5.01 9.02
N SER A 91 18.66 5.96 8.15
CA SER A 91 17.90 7.16 8.47
C SER A 91 16.40 6.92 8.30
N GLU A 92 15.60 7.63 9.10
CA GLU A 92 14.16 7.66 8.93
C GLU A 92 13.78 8.24 7.56
N PHE A 93 12.86 7.57 6.86
CA PHE A 93 12.36 8.01 5.56
C PHE A 93 10.88 7.69 5.41
N CYS A 94 10.15 8.58 4.72
CA CYS A 94 8.74 8.39 4.41
C CYS A 94 8.41 9.01 3.05
N ASP A 95 7.88 8.21 2.13
CA ASP A 95 7.24 8.65 0.88
C ASP A 95 5.75 8.37 0.95
N ARG A 96 4.91 9.33 0.56
CA ARG A 96 3.45 9.24 0.63
C ARG A 96 2.81 9.76 -0.64
N LYS A 97 1.85 9.00 -1.16
CA LYS A 97 1.07 9.35 -2.36
C LYS A 97 -0.41 9.18 -2.07
N LYS A 98 -1.22 10.17 -2.46
CA LYS A 98 -2.69 10.13 -2.39
C LYS A 98 -3.23 10.59 -3.74
N PHE A 99 -4.08 9.80 -4.37
CA PHE A 99 -4.67 10.12 -5.66
C PHE A 99 -5.99 9.38 -5.87
N GLU A 100 -6.75 9.82 -6.86
CA GLU A 100 -7.90 9.09 -7.38
C GLU A 100 -7.46 8.32 -8.63
N ALA A 101 -7.73 7.01 -8.66
CA ALA A 101 -7.43 6.16 -9.80
C ALA A 101 -8.46 6.37 -10.92
N THR A 102 -8.14 5.93 -12.13
CA THR A 102 -8.99 6.09 -13.33
C THR A 102 -10.34 5.38 -13.20
N ASN A 103 -10.42 4.36 -12.35
CA ASN A 103 -11.66 3.64 -12.03
C ASN A 103 -12.50 4.30 -10.92
N GLY A 104 -12.04 5.43 -10.36
CA GLY A 104 -12.69 6.16 -9.27
C GLY A 104 -12.32 5.71 -7.87
N ASP A 105 -11.38 4.76 -7.72
CA ASP A 105 -10.90 4.37 -6.38
C ASP A 105 -10.06 5.48 -5.75
N LEU A 106 -10.22 5.70 -4.45
CA LEU A 106 -9.38 6.61 -3.70
C LEU A 106 -8.19 5.83 -3.14
N VAL A 107 -7.01 6.13 -3.66
CA VAL A 107 -5.78 5.38 -3.37
C VAL A 107 -4.88 6.15 -2.41
N SER A 108 -4.23 5.45 -1.51
CA SER A 108 -3.17 5.97 -0.65
C SER A 108 -2.05 4.94 -0.55
N ILE A 109 -0.83 5.37 -0.87
CA ILE A 109 0.36 4.51 -0.87
C ILE A 109 1.42 5.17 -0.01
N GLN A 110 2.13 4.37 0.77
CA GLN A 110 3.20 4.86 1.62
C GLN A 110 4.33 3.84 1.72
N PHE A 111 5.55 4.35 1.66
CA PHE A 111 6.77 3.60 1.90
C PHE A 111 7.53 4.27 3.05
N GLU A 112 8.00 3.47 4.00
CA GLU A 112 8.60 3.95 5.24
C GLU A 112 9.81 3.12 5.63
N ILE A 113 10.81 3.80 6.17
CA ILE A 113 11.98 3.21 6.80
C ILE A 113 12.05 3.76 8.21
N MET A 114 11.97 2.85 9.18
CA MET A 114 11.85 3.19 10.59
C MET A 114 12.94 2.45 11.37
N PRO A 115 14.09 3.08 11.63
CA PRO A 115 15.14 2.52 12.47
C PRO A 115 14.63 2.26 13.91
N LEU A 116 15.09 1.17 14.52
CA LEU A 116 14.73 0.77 15.88
C LEU A 116 15.97 0.79 16.78
N PRO A 117 16.44 1.97 17.22
CA PRO A 117 17.66 2.09 18.02
C PRO A 117 17.51 1.36 19.36
N GLY A 118 18.52 0.56 19.72
CA GLY A 118 18.51 -0.24 20.95
C GLY A 118 17.77 -1.58 20.84
N ALA A 119 17.09 -1.85 19.73
CA ALA A 119 16.49 -3.16 19.48
C ALA A 119 17.56 -4.25 19.29
N ARG A 120 17.33 -5.43 19.88
CA ARG A 120 18.33 -6.51 19.93
C ARG A 120 17.91 -7.84 19.31
N SER A 121 16.63 -7.98 18.94
CA SER A 121 16.10 -9.23 18.41
C SER A 121 15.04 -8.97 17.36
N VAL A 122 15.33 -9.37 16.11
CA VAL A 122 14.35 -9.36 15.03
C VAL A 122 13.20 -10.30 15.38
N LYS A 123 13.51 -11.49 15.91
CA LYS A 123 12.49 -12.46 16.32
C LYS A 123 11.48 -11.88 17.31
N ASN A 124 11.92 -11.21 18.38
CA ASN A 124 10.99 -10.63 19.36
C ASN A 124 10.06 -9.59 18.74
N ILE A 125 10.59 -8.77 17.82
CA ILE A 125 9.79 -7.79 17.08
C ILE A 125 8.76 -8.50 16.20
N VAL A 126 9.18 -9.52 15.43
CA VAL A 126 8.28 -10.29 14.57
C VAL A 126 7.18 -10.97 15.37
N ASP A 127 7.51 -11.61 16.50
CA ASP A 127 6.53 -12.27 17.36
C ASP A 127 5.49 -11.25 17.90
N ALA A 128 5.94 -10.07 18.32
CA ALA A 128 5.05 -9.01 18.81
C ALA A 128 4.16 -8.44 17.70
N LEU A 129 4.69 -8.28 16.48
CA LEU A 129 3.92 -7.84 15.33
C LEU A 129 2.91 -8.89 14.86
N GLN A 130 3.26 -10.18 14.91
CA GLN A 130 2.32 -11.26 14.65
C GLN A 130 1.18 -11.26 15.67
N PHE A 131 1.47 -11.01 16.95
CA PHE A 131 0.42 -10.86 17.97
C PHE A 131 -0.47 -9.65 17.73
N PHE A 132 0.10 -8.52 17.29
CA PHE A 132 -0.66 -7.32 16.91
C PHE A 132 -1.64 -7.62 15.75
N VAL A 133 -1.17 -8.32 14.72
CA VAL A 133 -1.98 -8.73 13.57
C VAL A 133 -3.00 -9.81 13.96
N TYR A 134 -2.65 -10.72 14.87
CA TYR A 134 -3.59 -11.72 15.37
C TYR A 134 -4.84 -11.08 16.00
N ASN A 135 -4.70 -9.93 16.66
CA ASN A 135 -5.77 -9.17 17.31
C ASN A 135 -6.14 -7.88 16.54
N LEU A 136 -6.08 -7.91 15.20
CA LEU A 136 -6.16 -6.71 14.37
C LEU A 136 -7.42 -5.85 14.59
N GLU A 137 -8.59 -6.41 14.88
CA GLU A 137 -9.82 -5.67 15.17
C GLU A 137 -9.71 -4.84 16.45
N ILE A 138 -9.08 -5.39 17.49
CA ILE A 138 -8.81 -4.67 18.74
C ILE A 138 -7.77 -3.59 18.47
N SER A 139 -6.66 -3.97 17.83
CA SER A 139 -5.57 -3.05 17.48
C SER A 139 -6.05 -1.86 16.64
N ILE A 140 -6.95 -2.08 15.67
CA ILE A 140 -7.55 -1.00 14.87
C ILE A 140 -8.48 -0.15 15.74
N SER A 141 -9.36 -0.78 16.52
CA SER A 141 -10.32 -0.05 17.34
C SER A 141 -9.63 0.86 18.36
N GLU A 142 -8.59 0.36 19.03
CA GLU A 142 -7.79 1.13 19.99
C GLU A 142 -7.01 2.27 19.31
N ALA A 143 -6.44 2.03 18.14
CA ALA A 143 -5.64 3.03 17.44
C ALA A 143 -6.48 4.15 16.81
N VAL A 144 -7.62 3.80 16.21
CA VAL A 144 -8.45 4.73 15.43
C VAL A 144 -9.53 5.39 16.29
N GLY A 145 -10.09 4.64 17.24
CA GLY A 145 -11.26 5.02 18.06
C GLY A 145 -12.61 4.67 17.43
N ASP A 146 -12.63 4.10 16.23
CA ASP A 146 -13.84 3.55 15.59
C ASP A 146 -13.98 2.06 15.95
N VAL A 147 -15.21 1.59 16.15
CA VAL A 147 -15.44 0.17 16.45
C VAL A 147 -15.19 -0.69 15.21
N THR A 148 -14.27 -1.64 15.33
CA THR A 148 -13.98 -2.66 14.32
C THR A 148 -14.35 -4.05 14.84
N ILE A 149 -15.07 -4.82 14.04
CA ILE A 149 -15.52 -6.17 14.35
C ILE A 149 -14.89 -7.14 13.36
N ARG A 150 -14.43 -8.29 13.85
CA ARG A 150 -14.01 -9.42 13.02
C ARG A 150 -15.18 -10.40 12.85
N GLU A 151 -15.62 -10.64 11.61
CA GLU A 151 -16.78 -11.48 11.29
C GLU A 151 -16.42 -12.95 10.98
N ASN A 152 -15.15 -13.31 10.96
CA ASN A 152 -14.67 -14.69 10.77
C ASN A 152 -13.88 -15.20 11.98
N ASP A 153 -13.89 -16.51 12.20
CA ASP A 153 -13.18 -17.20 13.31
C ASP A 153 -12.09 -18.15 12.78
N ASP A 154 -11.29 -17.67 11.82
CA ASP A 154 -10.27 -18.50 11.15
C ASP A 154 -8.86 -18.30 11.72
N ALA A 155 -8.64 -17.23 12.50
CA ALA A 155 -7.32 -16.90 13.02
C ALA A 155 -6.95 -17.84 14.18
N LYS A 156 -6.06 -18.80 13.90
CA LYS A 156 -5.51 -19.72 14.91
C LYS A 156 -4.21 -19.16 15.49
N PRO A 157 -4.05 -19.07 16.83
CA PRO A 157 -2.79 -18.68 17.43
C PRO A 157 -1.63 -19.55 16.93
N GLY A 158 -0.52 -18.92 16.55
CA GLY A 158 0.66 -19.62 16.03
C GLY A 158 0.55 -20.10 14.57
N SER A 159 -0.58 -19.89 13.90
CA SER A 159 -0.67 -20.11 12.45
C SER A 159 0.07 -19.01 11.70
N ALA A 160 0.90 -19.40 10.74
CA ALA A 160 1.56 -18.47 9.82
C ALA A 160 0.63 -17.94 8.72
N VAL A 161 -0.66 -18.29 8.79
CA VAL A 161 -1.75 -17.83 7.92
C VAL A 161 -2.90 -17.38 8.81
N ALA A 162 -3.39 -16.16 8.59
CA ALA A 162 -4.62 -15.67 9.20
C ALA A 162 -5.47 -14.96 8.15
N GLN A 163 -6.78 -15.17 8.17
CA GLN A 163 -7.71 -14.34 7.43
C GLN A 163 -8.39 -13.38 8.40
N HIS A 164 -8.51 -12.12 8.00
CA HIS A 164 -9.17 -11.06 8.75
C HIS A 164 -10.34 -10.50 7.95
N ARG A 165 -11.55 -10.84 8.38
CA ARG A 165 -12.78 -10.26 7.86
C ARG A 165 -13.24 -9.13 8.76
N LEU A 166 -12.85 -7.91 8.43
CA LEU A 166 -13.02 -6.75 9.30
C LEU A 166 -14.12 -5.82 8.79
N VAL A 167 -14.98 -5.39 9.71
CA VAL A 167 -16.01 -4.39 9.48
C VAL A 167 -15.81 -3.28 10.48
N ALA A 168 -15.55 -2.06 10.00
CA ALA A 168 -15.41 -0.89 10.87
C ALA A 168 -16.59 0.06 10.66
N THR A 169 -17.13 0.59 11.75
CA THR A 169 -18.13 1.67 11.69
C THR A 169 -17.38 3.00 11.82
N VAL A 170 -17.21 3.70 10.71
CA VAL A 170 -16.35 4.88 10.62
C VAL A 170 -17.15 6.13 10.91
N ALA A 171 -16.73 6.88 11.94
CA ALA A 171 -17.38 8.12 12.40
C ALA A 171 -18.89 7.98 12.70
N ASP A 172 -19.36 6.77 13.00
CA ASP A 172 -20.79 6.46 13.16
C ASP A 172 -21.64 6.78 11.91
N VAL A 173 -21.02 6.87 10.72
CA VAL A 173 -21.71 7.23 9.48
C VAL A 173 -21.82 6.07 8.50
N ILE A 174 -20.71 5.39 8.21
CA ILE A 174 -20.67 4.30 7.24
C ILE A 174 -20.03 3.05 7.84
N GLN A 175 -20.29 1.91 7.20
CA GLN A 175 -19.52 0.70 7.43
C GLN A 175 -18.52 0.48 6.29
N THR A 176 -17.27 0.22 6.65
CA THR A 176 -16.26 -0.27 5.72
C THR A 176 -16.08 -1.77 5.84
N ASP A 177 -15.58 -2.36 4.76
CA ASP A 177 -15.47 -3.79 4.58
C ASP A 177 -14.07 -4.14 4.07
N THR A 178 -13.26 -4.75 4.93
CA THR A 178 -11.90 -5.20 4.59
C THR A 178 -11.83 -6.71 4.75
N ASN A 179 -11.41 -7.42 3.71
CA ASN A 179 -11.18 -8.86 3.74
C ASN A 179 -9.74 -9.13 3.32
N ASN A 180 -8.91 -9.52 4.28
CA ASN A 180 -7.48 -9.69 4.03
C ASN A 180 -6.97 -11.05 4.50
N VAL A 181 -5.90 -11.52 3.88
CA VAL A 181 -5.07 -12.63 4.35
C VAL A 181 -3.73 -12.09 4.81
N ALA A 182 -3.26 -12.56 5.96
CA ALA A 182 -1.98 -12.22 6.54
C ALA A 182 -1.07 -13.45 6.59
N PHE A 183 0.15 -13.26 6.11
CA PHE A 183 1.20 -14.27 6.08
C PHE A 183 2.44 -13.69 6.77
N ALA A 184 3.13 -14.54 7.52
CA ALA A 184 4.38 -14.18 8.16
C ALA A 184 5.43 -15.27 8.01
N GLU A 185 6.68 -14.84 7.95
CA GLU A 185 7.86 -15.68 7.89
C GLU A 185 8.98 -15.04 8.70
N TYR A 186 9.63 -15.87 9.52
CA TYR A 186 10.87 -15.51 10.20
C TYR A 186 11.96 -16.46 9.69
N ARG A 187 13.04 -15.89 9.14
CA ARG A 187 14.22 -16.61 8.67
C ARG A 187 15.39 -16.29 9.61
N PRO A 188 15.90 -17.27 10.38
CA PRO A 188 17.07 -17.05 11.21
C PRO A 188 18.31 -16.79 10.34
N ALA A 189 19.33 -16.16 10.91
CA ALA A 189 20.62 -16.02 10.22
C ALA A 189 21.22 -17.39 9.87
N GLY A 190 21.76 -17.50 8.65
CA GLY A 190 22.39 -18.71 8.12
C GLY A 190 23.72 -18.39 7.43
N PRO A 191 24.46 -19.39 6.93
CA PRO A 191 25.72 -19.16 6.21
C PRO A 191 25.50 -18.27 4.98
N GLY A 192 25.93 -17.00 5.06
CA GLY A 192 25.75 -16.01 3.99
C GLY A 192 24.36 -15.37 3.93
N GLU A 193 23.45 -15.71 4.84
CA GLU A 193 22.08 -15.18 4.91
C GLU A 193 21.87 -14.37 6.19
N GLN A 194 21.29 -13.18 6.05
CA GLN A 194 20.94 -12.33 7.19
C GLN A 194 19.60 -12.76 7.81
N GLU A 195 19.49 -12.57 9.13
CA GLU A 195 18.22 -12.72 9.84
C GLU A 195 17.15 -11.78 9.27
N LEU A 196 15.96 -12.31 9.00
CA LEU A 196 14.87 -11.59 8.33
C LEU A 196 13.52 -11.93 8.95
N GLY A 197 12.76 -10.90 9.29
CA GLY A 197 11.32 -10.97 9.50
C GLY A 197 10.59 -10.40 8.28
N LEU A 198 9.64 -11.15 7.74
CA LEU A 198 8.78 -10.68 6.65
C LEU A 198 7.32 -10.98 6.97
N MET A 199 6.48 -9.97 6.83
CA MET A 199 5.03 -10.08 6.98
C MET A 199 4.37 -9.43 5.79
N ILE A 200 3.32 -10.06 5.27
CA ILE A 200 2.48 -9.51 4.23
C ILE A 200 1.02 -9.68 4.61
N CYS A 201 0.26 -8.60 4.49
CA CYS A 201 -1.18 -8.61 4.49
C CYS A 201 -1.62 -8.26 3.06
N ASP A 202 -2.51 -9.06 2.48
CA ASP A 202 -3.02 -8.83 1.13
C ASP A 202 -4.54 -8.97 1.09
N THR A 203 -5.17 -8.30 0.13
CA THR A 203 -6.63 -8.30 -0.02
C THR A 203 -7.14 -9.62 -0.58
N VAL A 204 -8.37 -9.99 -0.20
CA VAL A 204 -9.13 -11.09 -0.81
C VAL A 204 -10.14 -10.49 -1.77
N ASP A 205 -10.05 -10.84 -3.06
CA ASP A 205 -10.90 -10.28 -4.10
C ASP A 205 -12.29 -10.89 -4.12
N GLU A 206 -12.36 -12.21 -3.98
CA GLU A 206 -13.58 -13.00 -4.00
C GLU A 206 -13.53 -14.04 -2.89
N ASP A 207 -14.59 -14.09 -2.08
CA ASP A 207 -14.70 -15.04 -0.97
C ASP A 207 -16.11 -15.64 -0.96
N GLU A 208 -16.21 -16.93 -1.29
CA GLU A 208 -17.49 -17.63 -1.34
C GLU A 208 -18.10 -17.87 0.05
N LEU A 209 -17.27 -17.93 1.09
CA LEU A 209 -17.74 -18.15 2.47
C LEU A 209 -18.21 -16.85 3.11
N TYR A 210 -17.49 -15.75 2.82
CA TYR A 210 -17.75 -14.43 3.37
C TYR A 210 -17.90 -13.37 2.27
N PRO A 211 -18.97 -13.44 1.44
CA PRO A 211 -19.13 -12.55 0.32
C PRO A 211 -19.23 -11.08 0.74
N TYR A 212 -18.67 -10.20 -0.10
CA TYR A 212 -18.77 -8.76 0.05
C TYR A 212 -20.24 -8.29 -0.10
N ARG A 213 -20.62 -7.26 0.68
CA ARG A 213 -21.99 -6.70 0.73
C ARG A 213 -22.03 -5.25 0.20
N PRO A 214 -22.02 -5.05 -1.13
CA PRO A 214 -21.88 -3.72 -1.74
C PRO A 214 -22.97 -2.72 -1.39
N ASP A 215 -24.19 -3.20 -1.11
CA ASP A 215 -25.34 -2.31 -0.83
C ASP A 215 -25.29 -1.71 0.58
N THR A 216 -24.44 -2.25 1.47
CA THR A 216 -24.44 -1.90 2.89
C THR A 216 -23.09 -1.41 3.40
N ARG A 217 -22.01 -1.71 2.69
CA ARG A 217 -20.65 -1.42 3.14
C ARG A 217 -19.76 -0.99 1.99
N VAL A 218 -18.81 -0.11 2.29
CA VAL A 218 -17.80 0.35 1.35
C VAL A 218 -16.60 -0.59 1.41
N ARG A 219 -16.25 -1.23 0.28
CA ARG A 219 -15.05 -2.07 0.19
C ARG A 219 -13.78 -1.24 0.36
N GLN A 220 -12.90 -1.74 1.22
CA GLN A 220 -11.59 -1.19 1.49
C GLN A 220 -10.54 -2.30 1.31
N ASP A 221 -9.75 -2.20 0.25
CA ASP A 221 -8.64 -3.10 -0.01
C ASP A 221 -7.39 -2.55 0.66
N MET A 222 -6.71 -3.39 1.43
CA MET A 222 -5.46 -3.02 2.10
C MET A 222 -4.42 -4.10 1.85
N THR A 223 -3.33 -3.70 1.21
CA THR A 223 -2.13 -4.52 1.07
C THR A 223 -0.97 -3.86 1.80
N GLN A 224 -0.24 -4.63 2.61
CA GLN A 224 0.89 -4.15 3.39
C GLN A 224 2.01 -5.18 3.41
N ILE A 225 3.25 -4.73 3.22
CA ILE A 225 4.47 -5.50 3.46
C ILE A 225 5.23 -4.85 4.62
N THR A 226 5.64 -5.66 5.58
CA THR A 226 6.54 -5.25 6.66
C THR A 226 7.77 -6.16 6.65
N GLN A 227 8.94 -5.56 6.55
CA GLN A 227 10.23 -6.23 6.65
C GLN A 227 10.98 -5.75 7.91
N ILE A 228 11.54 -6.68 8.67
CA ILE A 228 12.41 -6.41 9.83
C ILE A 228 13.76 -7.07 9.55
N ALA A 229 14.83 -6.28 9.51
CA ALA A 229 16.17 -6.81 9.23
C ALA A 229 17.25 -5.97 9.90
N TRP A 230 18.44 -6.53 10.02
CA TRP A 230 19.64 -5.80 10.42
C TRP A 230 20.19 -4.99 9.26
N HIS A 231 20.59 -3.75 9.55
CA HIS A 231 21.28 -2.87 8.61
C HIS A 231 22.60 -2.41 9.19
N GLN A 232 23.64 -2.48 8.35
CA GLN A 232 24.95 -1.94 8.69
C GLN A 232 24.89 -0.41 8.60
N GLN A 233 25.43 0.27 9.61
CA GLN A 233 25.60 1.71 9.59
C GLN A 233 26.95 2.07 8.96
N GLU A 234 27.06 3.24 8.34
CA GLU A 234 28.37 3.78 7.91
C GLU A 234 29.29 4.00 9.11
N VAL A 235 28.71 4.41 10.25
CA VAL A 235 29.40 4.65 11.52
C VAL A 235 28.53 4.11 12.65
N GLY A 236 29.04 3.13 13.40
CA GLY A 236 28.38 2.58 14.58
C GLY A 236 28.02 1.10 14.46
N ASP A 237 27.33 0.59 15.49
CA ASP A 237 26.85 -0.79 15.52
C ASP A 237 25.69 -1.00 14.54
N PRO A 238 25.48 -2.24 14.06
CA PRO A 238 24.31 -2.58 13.26
C PRO A 238 23.01 -2.21 13.99
N ILE A 239 22.00 -1.82 13.22
CA ILE A 239 20.68 -1.45 13.75
C ILE A 239 19.59 -2.27 13.09
N ILE A 240 18.58 -2.64 13.86
CA ILE A 240 17.37 -3.25 13.31
C ILE A 240 16.53 -2.13 12.67
N VAL A 241 16.09 -2.35 11.44
CA VAL A 241 15.20 -1.42 10.73
C VAL A 241 13.90 -2.14 10.39
N MET A 242 12.79 -1.45 10.65
CA MET A 242 11.47 -1.83 10.16
C MET A 242 11.20 -1.05 8.87
N THR A 243 11.15 -1.75 7.75
CA THR A 243 10.79 -1.17 6.45
C THR A 243 9.37 -1.60 6.11
N ARG A 244 8.51 -0.64 5.77
CA ARG A 244 7.10 -0.90 5.48
C ARG A 244 6.69 -0.29 4.15
N TRP A 245 5.87 -1.02 3.41
CA TRP A 245 5.11 -0.50 2.29
C TRP A 245 3.64 -0.84 2.49
N TRP A 246 2.74 0.08 2.18
CA TRP A 246 1.31 -0.24 2.14
C TRP A 246 0.57 0.53 1.05
N CYS A 247 -0.53 -0.06 0.61
CA CYS A 247 -1.47 0.48 -0.36
C CYS A 247 -2.90 0.26 0.15
N LEU A 248 -3.59 1.38 0.39
CA LEU A 248 -5.00 1.45 0.72
C LEU A 248 -5.78 1.87 -0.53
N ARG A 249 -6.84 1.14 -0.85
CA ARG A 249 -7.81 1.53 -1.87
C ARG A 249 -9.21 1.54 -1.26
N ILE A 250 -9.81 2.71 -1.16
CA ILE A 250 -11.24 2.84 -0.88
C ILE A 250 -11.95 2.70 -2.22
N ARG A 251 -12.69 1.61 -2.38
CA ARG A 251 -13.26 1.26 -3.69
C ARG A 251 -14.42 2.18 -4.04
N LYS A 252 -14.50 2.56 -5.31
CA LYS A 252 -15.69 3.23 -5.82
C LYS A 252 -16.92 2.36 -5.52
N SER A 253 -17.95 2.96 -4.95
CA SER A 253 -19.22 2.30 -4.64
C SER A 253 -20.41 3.25 -4.87
N ASP A 254 -21.63 2.71 -4.86
CA ASP A 254 -22.85 3.51 -4.93
C ASP A 254 -23.20 4.17 -3.58
N ILE A 255 -22.52 3.76 -2.50
CA ILE A 255 -22.62 4.41 -1.20
C ILE A 255 -21.82 5.71 -1.24
N TYR A 256 -22.49 6.83 -0.99
CA TYR A 256 -21.83 8.12 -0.87
C TYR A 256 -20.94 8.14 0.38
N VAL A 257 -19.64 8.34 0.17
CA VAL A 257 -18.65 8.49 1.24
C VAL A 257 -18.28 9.97 1.37
N PRO A 258 -18.70 10.65 2.45
CA PRO A 258 -18.34 12.05 2.65
C PRO A 258 -16.81 12.26 2.70
N PRO A 259 -16.28 13.39 2.21
CA PRO A 259 -14.84 13.64 2.22
C PRO A 259 -14.17 13.51 3.60
N PHE A 260 -14.84 13.95 4.66
CA PHE A 260 -14.30 13.81 6.02
C PHE A 260 -14.20 12.34 6.49
N VAL A 261 -15.05 11.46 5.97
CA VAL A 261 -14.99 10.02 6.24
C VAL A 261 -13.81 9.41 5.49
N VAL A 262 -13.58 9.80 4.24
CA VAL A 262 -12.40 9.39 3.46
C VAL A 262 -11.11 9.77 4.20
N ASP A 263 -11.04 11.01 4.71
CA ASP A 263 -9.88 11.48 5.45
C ASP A 263 -9.71 10.70 6.77
N ARG A 264 -10.81 10.41 7.48
CA ARG A 264 -10.77 9.59 8.69
C ARG A 264 -10.27 8.17 8.41
N ILE A 265 -10.70 7.53 7.33
CA ILE A 265 -10.20 6.21 6.92
C ILE A 265 -8.69 6.26 6.68
N ARG A 266 -8.22 7.23 5.88
CA ARG A 266 -6.80 7.40 5.57
C ARG A 266 -5.96 7.65 6.82
N THR A 267 -6.38 8.58 7.67
CA THR A 267 -5.70 8.86 8.94
C THR A 267 -5.78 7.67 9.88
N GLY A 268 -6.85 6.88 9.86
CA GLY A 268 -6.99 5.65 10.62
C GLY A 268 -5.90 4.64 10.29
N VAL A 269 -5.62 4.41 9.00
CA VAL A 269 -4.51 3.58 8.55
C VAL A 269 -3.17 4.09 9.08
N GLU A 270 -2.92 5.40 9.02
CA GLU A 270 -1.69 6.01 9.55
C GLU A 270 -1.56 5.78 11.08
N LYS A 271 -2.65 5.90 11.84
CA LYS A 271 -2.69 5.62 13.29
C LYS A 271 -2.41 4.16 13.62
N VAL A 272 -3.01 3.23 12.88
CA VAL A 272 -2.73 1.78 13.02
C VAL A 272 -1.26 1.49 12.71
N GLY A 273 -0.73 2.13 11.67
CA GLY A 273 0.69 2.05 11.33
C GLY A 273 1.61 2.54 12.45
N ALA A 274 1.25 3.63 13.13
CA ALA A 274 1.98 4.15 14.29
C ALA A 274 1.89 3.21 15.51
N ALA A 275 0.71 2.64 15.78
CA ALA A 275 0.53 1.66 16.85
C ALA A 275 1.35 0.38 16.62
N MET A 276 1.40 -0.10 15.37
CA MET A 276 2.24 -1.22 14.96
C MET A 276 3.73 -0.93 15.19
N PHE A 277 4.20 0.26 14.82
CA PHE A 277 5.58 0.67 15.05
C PHE A 277 5.91 0.80 16.55
N ALA A 278 5.00 1.35 17.36
CA ALA A 278 5.15 1.41 18.81
C ALA A 278 5.26 0.01 19.43
N THR A 279 4.52 -0.98 18.93
CA THR A 279 4.65 -2.38 19.32
C THR A 279 6.04 -2.94 19.01
N ALA A 280 6.57 -2.68 17.80
CA ALA A 280 7.93 -3.08 17.44
C ALA A 280 8.98 -2.45 18.35
N ARG A 281 8.88 -1.15 18.66
CA ARG A 281 9.80 -0.46 19.57
C ARG A 281 9.81 -1.07 20.97
N ARG A 282 8.63 -1.34 21.55
CA ARG A 282 8.51 -1.98 22.87
C ARG A 282 9.14 -3.38 22.87
N ALA A 283 8.86 -4.18 21.85
CA ALA A 283 9.41 -5.53 21.71
C ALA A 283 10.93 -5.55 21.52
N GLY A 284 11.49 -4.49 20.91
CA GLY A 284 12.92 -4.26 20.82
C GLY A 284 13.61 -4.00 22.17
N GLY A 285 12.86 -3.78 23.25
CA GLY A 285 13.41 -3.44 24.56
C GLY A 285 13.55 -1.94 24.81
N MET A 286 12.93 -1.09 23.98
CA MET A 286 12.79 0.33 24.27
C MET A 286 11.56 0.55 25.17
N VAL A 287 11.78 0.93 26.43
CA VAL A 287 10.71 1.49 27.27
C VAL A 287 10.52 2.95 26.87
N ILE A 288 9.26 3.36 26.69
CA ILE A 288 8.84 4.71 26.29
C ILE A 288 9.21 5.71 27.39
#